data_AF-A0A923VWV4-F1
#
_entry.id   AF-A0A923VWV4-F1
#
_cell.length_a   1.000
_cell.length_b   1.000
_cell.length_c   1.000
_cell.angle_alpha   90.00
_cell.angle_beta   90.00
_cell.angle_gamma   90.00
#
_symmetry.space_group_name_H-M   'P 1'
#
loop_
_entity.id
_entity.type
_entity.pdbx_description
1 polymer ?
#
loop_
_entity_poly.entity_id
_entity_poly.type
_entity_poly.pdbx_seq_one_letter_code
_entity_poly.pdbx_strand_id
1 'polypeptide(L)' 'MASEKEINEKIMTITMKIQKEYPELSKYLNELPVTIPIENDPEINIRVLIDYYESLVKLLSTYELEMAQKASQEK' A
#
# COMPACT_ATOMS: atom_id res chain seq x y z
N MET A 1 -16.57 -13.52 6.14
CA MET A 1 -16.53 -12.34 5.24
C MET A 1 -15.45 -11.45 5.78
N ALA A 2 -14.38 -11.20 5.02
CA ALA A 2 -13.36 -10.25 5.45
C ALA A 2 -14.04 -8.90 5.61
N SER A 3 -14.05 -8.36 6.84
CA SER A 3 -14.73 -7.10 7.11
C SER A 3 -13.83 -5.94 6.69
N GLU A 4 -14.42 -4.79 6.34
CA GLU A 4 -13.72 -3.54 6.05
C GLU A 4 -12.61 -3.23 7.06
N LYS A 5 -12.88 -3.58 8.33
CA LYS A 5 -11.96 -3.46 9.45
C LYS A 5 -10.67 -4.30 9.30
N GLU A 6 -10.77 -5.54 8.84
CA GLU A 6 -9.58 -6.40 8.60
C GLU A 6 -8.70 -5.83 7.49
N ILE A 7 -9.31 -5.24 6.46
CA ILE A 7 -8.58 -4.64 5.35
C ILE A 7 -7.90 -3.35 5.79
N ASN A 8 -8.61 -2.51 6.55
CA ASN A 8 -8.03 -1.33 7.19
C ASN A 8 -6.86 -1.68 8.11
N GLU A 9 -6.96 -2.74 8.91
CA GLU A 9 -5.84 -3.21 9.74
C GLU A 9 -4.66 -3.67 8.89
N LYS A 10 -4.89 -4.38 7.78
CA LYS A 10 -3.83 -4.79 6.85
C LYS A 10 -3.16 -3.60 6.17
N ILE A 11 -3.94 -2.62 5.71
CA ILE A 11 -3.44 -1.37 5.15
C ILE A 11 -2.57 -0.67 6.19
N MET A 12 -3.10 -0.42 7.39
CA MET A 12 -2.35 0.27 8.44
C MET A 12 -1.06 -0.47 8.79
N THR A 13 -1.10 -1.80 8.87
CA THR A 13 0.07 -2.64 9.14
C THR A 13 1.11 -2.52 8.02
N ILE A 14 0.71 -2.61 6.74
CA ILE A 14 1.67 -2.51 5.63
C ILE A 14 2.21 -1.09 5.50
N THR A 15 1.40 -0.05 5.70
CA THR A 15 1.84 1.34 5.68
C THR A 15 2.84 1.59 6.80
N MET A 16 2.58 1.13 8.02
CA MET A 16 3.54 1.23 9.14
C MET A 16 4.83 0.45 8.85
N LYS A 17 4.74 -0.74 8.26
CA LYS A 17 5.90 -1.54 7.88
C LYS A 17 6.73 -0.82 6.83
N ILE A 18 6.09 -0.27 5.80
CA ILE A 18 6.75 0.55 4.76
C ILE A 18 7.43 1.77 5.41
N GLN A 19 6.75 2.50 6.30
CA GLN A 19 7.37 3.66 6.97
C GLN A 19 8.60 3.30 7.81
N LYS A 20 8.60 2.11 8.43
CA LYS A 20 9.67 1.66 9.32
C LYS A 20 10.84 1.01 8.58
N GLU A 21 10.55 0.17 7.58
CA GLU A 21 11.57 -0.60 6.85
C GLU A 21 11.98 0.07 5.53
N TYR A 22 11.08 0.83 4.90
CA TYR A 22 11.29 1.49 3.61
C TYR A 22 10.90 2.98 3.70
N PRO A 23 11.62 3.78 4.51
CA PRO A 23 11.33 5.21 4.67
C PRO A 23 11.35 5.98 3.33
N GLU A 24 12.02 5.47 2.30
CA GLU A 24 11.99 6.01 0.95
C GLU A 24 10.61 5.87 0.30
N LEU A 25 9.94 4.74 0.51
CA LEU A 25 8.57 4.50 0.05
C LEU A 25 7.53 5.28 0.86
N SER A 26 7.83 5.62 2.12
CA SER A 26 7.01 6.53 2.94
C SER A 26 6.73 7.88 2.26
N LYS A 27 7.67 8.35 1.43
CA LYS A 27 7.48 9.58 0.67
C LYS A 27 6.36 9.44 -0.37
N TYR A 28 6.27 8.29 -1.03
CA TYR A 28 5.20 7.98 -1.98
C TYR A 28 3.84 7.75 -1.27
N LEU A 29 3.86 7.23 -0.04
CA LEU A 29 2.65 7.05 0.77
C LEU A 29 1.98 8.37 1.16
N ASN A 30 2.77 9.40 1.49
CA ASN A 30 2.22 10.72 1.82
C ASN A 30 1.58 11.43 0.62
N GLU A 31 1.97 11.08 -0.60
CA GLU A 31 1.41 11.65 -1.83
C GLU A 31 0.14 10.96 -2.33
N LEU A 32 -0.22 9.80 -1.74
CA LEU A 32 -1.52 9.18 -1.96
C LEU A 32 -2.50 9.79 -0.95
N PRO A 33 -3.34 10.78 -1.33
CA PRO A 33 -4.46 11.12 -0.49
C PRO A 33 -5.26 9.84 -0.30
N VAL A 34 -5.46 9.43 0.96
CA VAL A 34 -6.40 8.35 1.25
C VAL A 34 -7.75 8.84 0.75
N THR A 35 -8.12 8.45 -0.46
CA THR A 35 -9.41 8.73 -1.07
C THR A 35 -10.39 7.82 -0.36
N ILE A 36 -10.69 8.15 0.91
CA ILE A 36 -11.83 7.60 1.62
C ILE A 36 -13.03 8.02 0.77
N PRO A 37 -13.70 7.09 0.07
CA PRO A 37 -14.86 7.43 -0.71
C PRO A 37 -15.90 7.98 0.26
N ILE A 38 -16.37 9.22 0.02
CA ILE A 38 -17.48 9.83 0.76
C ILE A 38 -18.82 9.28 0.21
N GLU A 39 -18.83 8.04 -0.27
CA GLU A 39 -20.03 7.38 -0.75
C GLU A 39 -20.50 6.42 0.34
N ASN A 40 -21.75 6.56 0.76
CA ASN A 40 -22.38 5.86 1.89
C ASN A 40 -22.59 4.35 1.63
N ASP A 41 -21.82 3.75 0.72
CA ASP A 41 -21.96 2.38 0.26
C ASP A 41 -20.82 1.49 0.82
N PRO A 42 -21.13 0.61 1.81
CA PRO A 42 -20.13 -0.24 2.45
C PRO A 42 -19.49 -1.27 1.50
N GLU A 43 -20.16 -1.64 0.41
CA GLU A 43 -19.58 -2.54 -0.61
C GLU A 43 -18.48 -1.86 -1.44
N ILE A 44 -18.68 -0.58 -1.80
CA ILE A 44 -17.68 0.20 -2.54
C ILE A 44 -16.47 0.45 -1.65
N ASN A 45 -16.71 0.77 -0.38
CA ASN A 45 -15.66 1.06 0.58
C ASN A 45 -14.68 -0.12 0.77
N ILE A 46 -15.20 -1.35 0.90
CA ILE A 46 -14.37 -2.56 1.00
C ILE A 46 -13.53 -2.77 -0.27
N ARG A 47 -14.12 -2.62 -1.46
CA ARG A 47 -13.40 -2.77 -2.73
C ARG A 47 -12.27 -1.76 -2.87
N VAL A 48 -12.55 -0.49 -2.59
CA VAL A 48 -11.55 0.58 -2.65
C VAL A 48 -10.40 0.33 -1.68
N LEU A 49 -10.68 -0.18 -0.48
CA LEU A 49 -9.64 -0.56 0.47
C LEU A 49 -8.81 -1.74 -0.01
N ILE A 50 -9.42 -2.75 -0.65
CA ILE A 50 -8.68 -3.86 -1.27
C ILE A 50 -7.75 -3.33 -2.36
N ASP A 51 -8.28 -2.54 -3.29
CA ASP A 51 -7.50 -1.95 -4.39
C ASP A 51 -6.35 -1.07 -3.86
N TYR A 52 -6.59 -0.33 -2.78
CA TYR A 52 -5.56 0.46 -2.11
C TYR A 52 -4.47 -0.42 -1.49
N TYR A 53 -4.86 -1.47 -0.76
CA TYR A 53 -3.92 -2.44 -0.19
C TYR A 53 -3.08 -3.12 -1.28
N GLU A 54 -3.70 -3.57 -2.36
CA GLU A 54 -2.98 -4.19 -3.48
C GLU A 54 -2.01 -3.21 -4.14
N SER A 55 -2.40 -1.94 -4.29
CA SER A 55 -1.52 -0.89 -4.81
C SER A 55 -0.29 -0.68 -3.91
N LEU A 56 -0.45 -0.70 -2.59
CA LEU A 56 0.65 -0.61 -1.62
C LEU A 56 1.59 -1.81 -1.71
N VAL A 57 1.04 -3.03 -1.75
CA VAL A 57 1.82 -4.27 -1.90
C VAL A 57 2.61 -4.24 -3.21
N LYS A 58 1.95 -3.83 -4.29
CA LYS A 58 2.56 -3.77 -5.63
C LYS A 58 3.67 -2.73 -5.70
N LEU A 59 3.49 -1.57 -5.07
CA LEU A 59 4.52 -0.54 -4.96
C LEU A 59 5.75 -1.08 -4.23
N LEU A 60 5.55 -1.71 -3.07
CA LEU A 60 6.63 -2.32 -2.29
C LEU A 60 7.36 -3.39 -3.09
N SER A 61 6.60 -4.32 -3.69
CA SER A 61 7.17 -5.42 -4.47
C SER A 61 7.94 -4.91 -5.70
N THR A 62 7.42 -3.89 -6.39
CA THR A 62 8.10 -3.26 -7.52
C THR A 62 9.41 -2.62 -7.07
N TYR A 63 9.42 -1.93 -5.93
CA TYR A 63 10.62 -1.31 -5.38
C TYR A 63 11.70 -2.32 -5.00
N GLU A 64 11.32 -3.40 -4.32
CA GLU A 64 12.26 -4.48 -3.98
C GLU A 64 12.87 -5.10 -5.24
N LEU A 65 12.05 -5.27 -6.28
CA LEU A 65 12.48 -5.84 -7.55
C LEU A 65 13.41 -4.89 -8.33
N GLU A 66 13.08 -3.60 -8.37
CA GLU A 66 13.94 -2.57 -8.97
C GLU A 66 15.28 -2.43 -8.23
N MET A 67 15.28 -2.47 -6.90
CA MET A 67 16.50 -2.42 -6.10
C MET A 67 17.39 -3.66 -6.34
N ALA A 68 16.79 -4.85 -6.44
CA ALA A 68 17.51 -6.07 -6.78
C ALA A 68 18.09 -6.04 -8.21
N GLN A 69 17.36 -5.43 -9.17
CA GLN A 69 17.82 -5.27 -10.54
C GLN A 69 18.94 -4.23 -10.66
N LYS A 70 18.82 -3.07 -10.00
CA LYS A 70 19.87 -2.03 -9.98
C LYS A 70 21.18 -2.54 -9.38
N ALA A 71 21.10 -3.29 -8.28
CA ALA A 71 22.28 -3.91 -7.67
C ALA A 71 23.00 -4.93 -8.59
N SER A 72 22.30 -5.46 -9.60
CA SER A 72 22.88 -6.40 -10.58
C SER A 72 23.48 -5.74 -11.82
N GLN A 73 23.17 -4.46 -12.10
CA GLN A 73 23.71 -3.74 -13.26
C GLN A 73 25.00 -2.96 -12.98
N GLU A 74 25.43 -2.85 -11.72
CA GLU A 74 26.70 -2.22 -11.33
C GLU A 74 27.88 -3.19 -11.18
N LYS A 75 27.79 -4.43 -11.69
CA LYS A 75 28.89 -5.41 -11.68
C LYS A 75 29.57 -5.59 -13.03
#